data_AF-A0A7R9QLB7-F1
#
_entry.id   AF-A0A7R9QLB7-F1
#
_cell.length_a   1.000
_cell.length_b   1.000
_cell.length_c   1.000
_cell.angle_alpha   90.00
_cell.angle_beta   90.00
_cell.angle_gamma   90.00
#
_symmetry.space_group_name_H-M   'P 1'
#
loop_
_entity.id
_entity.type
_entity.pdbx_description
1 polymer ?
#
loop_
_entity_poly.entity_id
_entity_poly.type
_entity_poly.pdbx_seq_one_letter_code
_entity_poly.pdbx_strand_id
1 'polypeptide(L)'
;MLIKAIFRIRDDQRLKVRGDDTHTKMEKLGQTCRHNFTITHNSVDEFKYLANCSYIDGYVRIYNLELDDADTLNSVSFPKLIEISDYLLIYRVLKATTLEKWFPNLRYIRGRRLFFGYALVINGLPEVQRLGFDSLEHIKGAVRIEMVDKLCISRYARDYRTIAKAMFSECCY
;
A
#
# COMPACT_ATOMS: atom_id res chain seq x y z
N MET A 1 -22.84 -4.64 -9.57
CA MET A 1 -22.50 -5.89 -8.87
C MET A 1 -21.17 -5.63 -8.15
N LEU A 2 -21.20 -5.28 -6.86
CA LEU A 2 -19.99 -4.88 -6.11
C LEU A 2 -19.15 -6.11 -5.79
N ILE A 3 -18.00 -6.26 -6.44
CA ILE A 3 -17.00 -7.27 -6.08
C ILE A 3 -16.38 -6.83 -4.75
N LYS A 4 -16.91 -7.35 -3.64
CA LYS A 4 -16.27 -7.25 -2.32
C LYS A 4 -15.23 -8.35 -2.22
N ALA A 5 -13.96 -7.99 -2.20
CA ALA A 5 -12.87 -8.95 -2.10
C ALA A 5 -12.20 -8.79 -0.72
N ILE A 6 -12.52 -9.70 0.21
CA ILE A 6 -11.90 -9.79 1.54
C ILE A 6 -10.99 -11.01 1.54
N PHE A 7 -9.67 -10.79 1.69
CA PHE A 7 -8.68 -11.87 1.75
C PHE A 7 -8.18 -12.05 3.17
N ARG A 8 -8.25 -13.29 3.68
CA ARG A 8 -7.78 -13.67 5.02
C ARG A 8 -6.60 -14.62 4.87
N ILE A 9 -5.42 -14.20 5.33
CA ILE A 9 -4.19 -15.00 5.22
C ILE A 9 -4.20 -16.09 6.30
N ARG A 10 -3.90 -17.34 5.94
CA ARG A 10 -3.58 -18.43 6.88
C ARG A 10 -2.09 -18.33 7.21
N ASP A 11 -1.77 -18.22 8.50
CA ASP A 11 -0.40 -18.25 9.02
C ASP A 11 0.26 -19.60 8.71
N ASP A 12 1.30 -19.60 7.88
CA ASP A 12 2.22 -20.73 7.77
C ASP A 12 3.49 -20.38 8.56
N GLN A 13 3.59 -20.94 9.76
CA GLN A 13 4.77 -20.80 10.61
C GLN A 13 5.81 -21.84 10.20
N ARG A 14 6.90 -21.39 9.57
CA ARG A 14 8.22 -21.98 9.73
C ARG A 14 9.29 -20.96 9.36
N LEU A 15 9.99 -20.46 10.38
CA LEU A 15 11.45 -20.40 10.47
C LEU A 15 11.81 -19.80 11.83
N LYS A 16 12.39 -20.64 12.71
CA LYS A 16 13.08 -20.20 13.93
C LYS A 16 14.41 -19.59 13.51
N VAL A 17 14.64 -18.33 13.87
CA VAL A 17 16.00 -17.76 13.89
C VAL A 17 16.27 -17.25 15.30
N ARG A 18 17.33 -17.80 15.88
CA ARG A 18 17.93 -17.52 17.18
C ARG A 18 18.62 -16.16 17.11
N GLY A 19 18.44 -15.35 18.15
CA GLY A 19 18.66 -13.91 18.10
C GLY A 19 20.11 -13.41 18.10
N ASP A 20 20.11 -12.07 18.04
CA ASP A 20 21.17 -11.08 18.24
C ASP A 20 22.01 -10.64 17.03
N ASP A 21 22.18 -9.32 16.92
CA ASP A 21 23.13 -8.56 16.07
C ASP A 21 22.82 -8.19 14.59
N THR A 22 21.57 -7.95 14.20
CA THR A 22 21.28 -7.36 12.86
C THR A 22 20.71 -5.93 12.86
N HIS A 23 20.45 -5.32 14.01
CA HIS A 23 19.88 -3.96 14.05
C HIS A 23 20.87 -2.87 13.59
N THR A 24 22.18 -3.10 13.73
CA THR A 24 23.22 -2.07 13.50
C THR A 24 23.81 -2.09 12.09
N LYS A 25 23.41 -3.03 11.21
CA LYS A 25 24.01 -3.16 9.86
C LYS A 25 23.09 -2.77 8.70
N MET A 26 21.86 -2.32 8.98
CA MET A 26 20.94 -1.76 7.98
C MET A 26 20.78 -0.23 8.04
N GLU A 27 21.50 0.46 8.93
CA GLU A 27 21.47 1.94 9.03
C GLU A 27 22.20 2.66 7.89
N LYS A 28 22.76 1.93 6.91
CA LYS A 28 23.52 2.50 5.79
C LYS A 28 22.78 2.61 4.44
N LEU A 29 21.47 2.38 4.34
CA LEU A 29 20.80 2.41 3.02
C LEU A 29 19.41 3.06 2.93
N GLY A 30 18.94 3.77 3.95
CA GLY A 30 17.68 4.51 3.82
C GLY A 30 17.25 5.20 5.11
N GLN A 31 16.61 6.36 4.98
CA GLN A 31 16.10 7.11 6.13
C GLN A 31 14.94 6.33 6.76
N THR A 32 15.01 6.09 8.07
CA THR A 32 13.91 5.52 8.85
C THR A 32 13.12 6.64 9.51
N CYS A 33 11.81 6.67 9.26
CA CYS A 33 10.89 7.63 9.85
C CYS A 33 10.10 6.93 10.96
N ARG A 34 10.28 7.40 12.21
CA ARG A 34 9.71 6.79 13.43
C ARG A 34 8.45 7.51 13.90
N HIS A 35 7.51 7.71 12.99
CA HIS A 35 6.20 8.26 13.29
C HIS A 35 5.17 7.80 12.27
N ASN A 36 3.91 8.03 12.58
CA ASN A 36 2.82 7.73 11.67
C ASN A 36 2.64 8.87 10.66
N PHE A 37 2.18 8.53 9.46
CA PHE A 37 1.80 9.51 8.42
C PHE A 37 0.29 9.49 8.24
N THR A 38 -0.32 10.66 8.15
CA THR A 38 -1.78 10.83 8.07
C THR A 38 -2.09 12.00 7.15
N ILE A 39 -2.12 11.69 5.87
CA ILE A 39 -2.21 12.65 4.78
C ILE A 39 -3.66 12.86 4.38
N THR A 40 -4.05 14.14 4.35
CA THR A 40 -5.38 14.64 3.99
C THR A 40 -5.27 15.77 3.00
N HIS A 41 -6.41 16.23 2.50
CA HIS A 41 -6.51 17.52 1.81
C HIS A 41 -5.85 18.69 2.59
N ASN A 42 -5.90 18.69 3.93
CA ASN A 42 -5.36 19.78 4.74
C ASN A 42 -3.90 19.56 5.17
N SER A 43 -3.32 18.39 4.88
CA SER A 43 -1.96 17.99 5.30
C SER A 43 -1.13 17.47 4.14
N VAL A 44 -1.35 18.01 2.93
CA VAL A 44 -0.66 17.58 1.70
C VAL A 44 0.86 17.76 1.80
N ASP A 45 1.34 18.72 2.58
CA ASP A 45 2.76 18.90 2.86
C ASP A 45 3.42 17.68 3.54
N GLU A 46 2.63 16.81 4.21
CA GLU A 46 3.13 15.52 4.74
C GLU A 46 3.74 14.62 3.67
N PHE A 47 3.32 14.76 2.41
CA PHE A 47 3.92 14.04 1.29
C PHE A 47 5.41 14.31 1.15
N LYS A 48 5.88 15.54 1.41
CA LYS A 48 7.31 15.89 1.31
C LYS A 48 8.16 15.16 2.34
N TYR A 49 7.60 14.95 3.54
CA TYR A 49 8.28 14.21 4.61
C TYR A 49 8.29 12.72 4.28
N LEU A 50 7.15 12.18 3.83
CA LEU A 50 7.03 10.79 3.43
C LEU A 50 7.98 10.42 2.28
N ALA A 51 8.16 11.32 1.30
CA ALA A 51 9.01 11.13 0.13
C ALA A 51 10.48 10.85 0.44
N ASN A 52 10.96 11.20 1.63
CA ASN A 52 12.33 10.95 2.05
C ASN A 52 12.50 9.66 2.87
N CYS A 53 11.42 9.03 3.30
CA CYS A 53 11.45 7.81 4.10
C CYS A 53 11.61 6.56 3.25
N SER A 54 12.55 5.68 3.64
CA SER A 54 12.65 4.33 3.09
C SER A 54 11.98 3.28 3.96
N TYR A 55 11.99 3.50 5.27
CA TYR A 55 11.39 2.60 6.25
C TYR A 55 10.50 3.43 7.17
N ILE A 56 9.26 2.99 7.36
CA ILE A 56 8.31 3.64 8.26
C ILE A 56 8.05 2.73 9.46
N ASP A 57 8.49 3.18 10.62
CA ASP A 57 8.16 2.58 11.91
C ASP A 57 6.83 3.14 12.42
N GLY A 58 5.74 2.72 11.78
CA GLY A 58 4.38 3.22 11.98
C GLY A 58 3.47 2.80 10.84
N TYR A 59 2.33 3.49 10.72
CA TYR A 59 1.39 3.33 9.63
C TYR A 59 1.41 4.52 8.67
N VAL A 60 0.88 4.30 7.46
CA VAL A 60 0.59 5.36 6.49
C VAL A 60 -0.91 5.37 6.21
N ARG A 61 -1.54 6.53 6.43
CA ARG A 61 -2.94 6.79 6.06
C ARG A 61 -2.98 7.92 5.05
N ILE A 62 -3.67 7.69 3.95
CA ILE A 62 -4.06 8.72 3.00
C ILE A 62 -5.59 8.68 2.99
N TYR A 63 -6.23 9.72 3.54
CA TYR A 63 -7.68 9.71 3.76
C TYR A 63 -8.32 11.02 3.33
N ASN A 64 -9.48 10.93 2.67
CA ASN A 64 -10.26 12.08 2.20
C ASN A 64 -9.39 13.10 1.45
N LEU A 65 -8.60 12.61 0.50
CA LEU A 65 -7.73 13.47 -0.30
C LEU A 65 -8.51 13.95 -1.52
N GLU A 66 -8.89 15.23 -1.50
CA GLU A 66 -9.68 15.89 -2.54
C GLU A 66 -8.81 16.91 -3.27
N LEU A 67 -7.77 16.45 -3.98
CA LEU A 67 -7.02 17.33 -4.88
C LEU A 67 -7.82 17.50 -6.17
N ASP A 68 -8.01 18.76 -6.58
CA ASP A 68 -8.87 19.05 -7.72
C ASP A 68 -8.32 18.59 -9.06
N ASP A 69 -7.00 18.43 -9.12
CA ASP A 69 -6.25 18.05 -10.30
C ASP A 69 -5.84 16.57 -10.25
N ALA A 70 -6.35 15.79 -11.22
CA ALA A 70 -5.98 14.39 -11.39
C ALA A 70 -4.51 14.23 -11.77
N ASP A 71 -3.91 15.20 -12.49
CA ASP A 71 -2.50 15.13 -12.88
C ASP A 71 -1.59 15.25 -11.67
N THR A 72 -1.90 16.15 -10.74
CA THR A 72 -1.22 16.25 -9.45
C THR A 72 -1.28 14.93 -8.67
N LEU A 73 -2.47 14.31 -8.54
CA LEU A 73 -2.59 13.01 -7.87
C LEU A 73 -1.80 11.91 -8.58
N ASN A 74 -1.80 11.90 -9.91
CA ASN A 74 -1.08 10.90 -10.71
C ASN A 74 0.44 11.12 -10.71
N SER A 75 0.91 12.32 -10.34
CA SER A 75 2.33 12.65 -10.18
C SER A 75 2.92 12.25 -8.82
N VAL A 76 2.06 11.94 -7.84
CA VAL A 76 2.51 11.53 -6.51
C VAL A 76 3.33 10.24 -6.59
N SER A 77 4.51 10.26 -5.96
CA SER A 77 5.41 9.11 -5.94
C SER A 77 6.30 9.09 -4.69
N PHE A 78 6.41 7.93 -4.05
CA PHE A 78 7.29 7.63 -2.92
C PHE A 78 8.31 6.55 -3.31
N PRO A 79 9.24 6.83 -4.24
CA PRO A 79 10.12 5.81 -4.79
C PRO A 79 11.13 5.26 -3.78
N LYS A 80 11.41 5.99 -2.70
CA LYS A 80 12.32 5.53 -1.65
C LYS A 80 11.68 4.55 -0.68
N LEU A 81 10.35 4.54 -0.58
CA LEU A 81 9.62 3.78 0.43
C LEU A 81 9.64 2.29 0.09
N ILE A 82 10.22 1.51 0.99
CA ILE A 82 10.43 0.05 0.84
C ILE A 82 9.55 -0.72 1.82
N GLU A 83 9.36 -0.20 3.03
CA GLU A 83 8.68 -0.94 4.10
C GLU A 83 7.83 -0.05 5.01
N ILE A 84 6.63 -0.56 5.33
CA ILE A 84 5.74 -0.04 6.36
C ILE A 84 5.58 -1.13 7.42
N SER A 85 5.87 -0.79 8.68
CA SER A 85 5.86 -1.76 9.76
C SER A 85 4.45 -2.08 10.30
N ASP A 86 3.49 -1.15 10.21
CA ASP A 86 2.11 -1.37 10.65
C ASP A 86 1.19 -1.68 9.44
N TYR A 87 0.42 -0.70 8.95
CA TYR A 87 -0.51 -0.89 7.83
C TYR A 87 -0.53 0.31 6.87
N LEU A 88 -1.06 0.09 5.67
CA LEU A 88 -1.35 1.12 4.67
C LEU A 88 -2.87 1.25 4.47
N LEU A 89 -3.38 2.47 4.57
CA LEU A 89 -4.77 2.82 4.31
C LEU A 89 -4.83 3.91 3.25
N ILE A 90 -5.56 3.67 2.17
CA ILE A 90 -5.91 4.68 1.16
C ILE A 90 -7.43 4.71 1.07
N TYR A 91 -8.03 5.81 1.50
CA TYR A 91 -9.46 5.95 1.67
C TYR A 91 -9.98 7.24 1.03
N ARG A 92 -10.99 7.12 0.15
CA ARG A 92 -11.67 8.26 -0.50
C ARG A 92 -10.69 9.22 -1.19
N VAL A 93 -10.05 8.73 -2.24
CA VAL A 93 -9.22 9.53 -3.15
C VAL A 93 -9.92 9.51 -4.52
N LEU A 94 -10.92 10.37 -4.67
CA LEU A 94 -11.95 10.20 -5.71
C LEU A 94 -11.45 10.45 -7.13
N LYS A 95 -10.52 11.38 -7.30
CA LYS A 95 -10.02 11.82 -8.62
C LYS A 95 -8.77 11.08 -9.10
N ALA A 96 -8.18 10.19 -8.28
CA ALA A 96 -7.01 9.41 -8.69
C ALA A 96 -7.42 8.37 -9.74
N THR A 97 -6.71 8.31 -10.87
CA THR A 97 -6.98 7.32 -11.93
C THR A 97 -6.01 6.14 -11.89
N THR A 98 -4.86 6.30 -11.22
CA THR A 98 -3.88 5.24 -11.00
C THR A 98 -3.13 5.45 -9.68
N LEU A 99 -2.73 4.36 -9.03
CA LEU A 99 -1.78 4.38 -7.91
C LEU A 99 -0.41 3.77 -8.28
N GLU A 100 -0.21 3.37 -9.54
CA GLU A 100 1.04 2.74 -10.05
C GLU A 100 2.32 3.41 -9.60
N LYS A 101 2.31 4.75 -9.58
CA LYS A 101 3.51 5.52 -9.29
C LYS A 101 3.68 5.86 -7.82
N TRP A 102 2.68 5.62 -6.98
CA TRP A 102 2.69 6.07 -5.59
C TRP A 102 3.71 5.28 -4.77
N PHE A 103 3.72 3.96 -4.89
CA PHE A 103 4.55 3.09 -4.04
C PHE A 103 5.36 2.08 -4.87
N PRO A 104 6.17 2.52 -5.84
CA PRO A 104 6.75 1.63 -6.84
C PRO A 104 7.72 0.61 -6.25
N ASN A 105 8.35 0.93 -5.11
CA ASN A 105 9.35 0.09 -4.45
C ASN A 105 8.89 -0.47 -3.10
N LEU A 106 7.60 -0.33 -2.74
CA LEU A 106 7.09 -0.87 -1.48
C LEU A 106 7.04 -2.40 -1.56
N ARG A 107 7.85 -3.07 -0.72
CA ARG A 107 7.98 -4.53 -0.69
C ARG A 107 7.32 -5.18 0.50
N TYR A 108 7.29 -4.49 1.64
CA TYR A 108 6.89 -5.08 2.90
C TYR A 108 5.85 -4.25 3.65
N ILE A 109 4.75 -4.90 4.04
CA ILE A 109 3.83 -4.40 5.06
C ILE A 109 3.83 -5.41 6.21
N ARG A 110 4.53 -5.09 7.30
CA ARG A 110 4.82 -6.06 8.37
C ARG A 110 3.62 -6.35 9.28
N GLY A 111 2.58 -5.52 9.27
CA GLY A 111 1.33 -5.81 9.99
C GLY A 111 1.48 -5.95 11.49
N ARG A 112 2.44 -5.25 12.13
CA ARG A 112 2.59 -5.30 13.60
C ARG A 112 1.33 -4.78 14.30
N ARG A 113 0.72 -3.75 13.74
CA ARG A 113 -0.62 -3.24 14.07
C ARG A 113 -1.47 -3.26 12.81
N LEU A 114 -2.77 -3.51 12.98
CA LEU A 114 -3.73 -3.66 11.88
C LEU A 114 -4.87 -2.66 12.02
N PHE A 115 -5.39 -2.15 10.91
CA PHE A 115 -6.59 -1.31 10.88
C PHE A 115 -7.82 -2.22 10.76
N PHE A 116 -8.57 -2.39 11.86
CA PHE A 116 -9.72 -3.32 11.92
C PHE A 116 -9.41 -4.73 11.39
N GLY A 117 -8.20 -5.24 11.66
CA GLY A 117 -7.74 -6.56 11.21
C GLY A 117 -7.10 -6.58 9.82
N TYR A 118 -6.99 -5.43 9.14
CA TYR A 118 -6.39 -5.30 7.81
C TYR A 118 -5.02 -4.62 7.86
N ALA A 119 -4.08 -5.14 7.07
CA ALA A 119 -2.75 -4.55 6.86
C ALA A 119 -2.70 -3.65 5.61
N LEU A 120 -3.58 -3.89 4.63
CA LEU A 120 -3.75 -3.04 3.47
C LEU A 120 -5.24 -2.79 3.24
N VAL A 121 -5.63 -1.53 3.14
CA VAL A 121 -7.00 -1.12 2.81
C VAL A 121 -6.97 -0.09 1.69
N ILE A 122 -7.62 -0.43 0.58
CA ILE A 122 -7.88 0.48 -0.55
C ILE A 122 -9.40 0.60 -0.68
N ASN A 123 -9.96 1.78 -0.43
CA ASN A 123 -11.41 1.91 -0.43
C ASN A 123 -11.90 3.30 -0.87
N GLY A 124 -12.85 3.34 -1.80
CA GLY A 124 -13.49 4.57 -2.27
C GLY A 124 -12.63 5.32 -3.29
N LEU A 125 -12.08 4.58 -4.25
CA LEU A 125 -11.23 5.08 -5.33
C LEU A 125 -11.90 4.69 -6.67
N PRO A 126 -13.07 5.25 -6.99
CA PRO A 126 -13.92 4.77 -8.08
C PRO A 126 -13.27 4.90 -9.47
N GLU A 127 -12.40 5.89 -9.64
CA GLU A 127 -11.73 6.18 -10.92
C GLU A 127 -10.44 5.38 -11.14
N VAL A 128 -9.95 4.67 -10.11
CA VAL A 128 -8.68 3.95 -10.19
C VAL A 128 -8.80 2.71 -11.05
N GLN A 129 -7.95 2.64 -12.08
CA GLN A 129 -7.86 1.51 -12.98
C GLN A 129 -6.75 0.53 -12.59
N ARG A 130 -5.71 1.02 -11.92
CA ARG A 130 -4.51 0.24 -11.58
C ARG A 130 -3.94 0.63 -10.22
N LEU A 131 -3.55 -0.35 -9.41
CA LEU A 131 -3.13 -0.14 -8.01
C LEU A 131 -1.62 -0.11 -7.79
N GLY A 132 -0.80 -0.68 -8.68
CA GLY A 132 0.63 -0.38 -8.65
C GLY A 132 1.51 -1.03 -7.63
N PHE A 133 1.04 -2.06 -6.93
CA PHE A 133 1.81 -2.70 -5.86
C PHE A 133 2.79 -3.73 -6.41
N ASP A 134 3.59 -3.30 -7.38
CA ASP A 134 4.32 -4.21 -8.26
C ASP A 134 5.49 -4.90 -7.56
N SER A 135 6.08 -4.19 -6.62
CA SER A 135 7.19 -4.67 -5.81
C SER A 135 6.73 -5.38 -4.53
N LEU A 136 5.41 -5.50 -4.27
CA LEU A 136 4.92 -5.94 -2.97
C LEU A 136 5.12 -7.46 -2.79
N GLU A 137 6.08 -7.83 -1.94
CA GLU A 137 6.50 -9.22 -1.71
C GLU A 137 5.77 -9.87 -0.53
N HIS A 138 5.59 -9.14 0.58
CA HIS A 138 5.01 -9.70 1.79
C HIS A 138 4.12 -8.72 2.54
N ILE A 139 2.91 -9.19 2.88
CA ILE A 139 1.97 -8.52 3.76
C ILE A 139 1.56 -9.50 4.85
N LYS A 140 1.64 -9.09 6.11
CA LYS A 140 1.09 -9.84 7.23
C LYS A 140 -0.22 -9.18 7.69
N GLY A 141 -1.34 -9.88 7.56
CA GLY A 141 -2.68 -9.38 7.90
C GLY A 141 -3.64 -9.41 6.72
N ALA A 142 -4.93 -9.12 6.95
CA ALA A 142 -5.91 -9.16 5.88
C ALA A 142 -5.76 -7.98 4.90
N VAL A 143 -6.23 -8.17 3.67
CA VAL A 143 -6.29 -7.10 2.64
C VAL A 143 -7.75 -6.83 2.30
N ARG A 144 -8.12 -5.56 2.19
CA ARG A 144 -9.45 -5.11 1.81
C ARG A 144 -9.39 -4.13 0.65
N ILE A 145 -10.04 -4.47 -0.45
CA ILE A 145 -10.17 -3.62 -1.63
C ILE A 145 -11.66 -3.53 -1.97
N GLU A 146 -12.22 -2.33 -1.90
CA GLU A 146 -13.66 -2.09 -2.10
C GLU A 146 -13.90 -0.73 -2.76
N MET A 147 -15.03 -0.58 -3.46
CA MET A 147 -15.42 0.68 -4.12
C MET A 147 -14.31 1.23 -5.03
N VAL A 148 -13.78 0.36 -5.89
CA VAL A 148 -12.74 0.64 -6.90
C VAL A 148 -13.29 0.23 -8.28
N ASP A 149 -14.34 0.91 -8.71
CA ASP A 149 -15.27 0.41 -9.73
C ASP A 149 -14.63 0.21 -11.12
N LYS A 150 -13.57 0.97 -11.43
CA LYS A 150 -12.83 0.88 -12.70
C LYS A 150 -11.58 0.00 -12.64
N LEU A 151 -11.36 -0.71 -11.52
CA LEU A 151 -10.14 -1.49 -11.33
C LEU A 151 -10.02 -2.62 -12.36
N CYS A 152 -8.97 -2.58 -13.19
CA CYS A 152 -8.60 -3.68 -14.05
C CYS A 152 -8.02 -4.82 -13.19
N ILE A 153 -8.66 -5.99 -13.21
CA ILE A 153 -8.15 -7.21 -12.57
C ILE A 153 -8.10 -8.32 -13.62
N SER A 154 -7.02 -9.10 -13.64
CA SER A 154 -7.00 -10.35 -14.41
C SER A 154 -8.18 -11.25 -14.02
N ARG A 155 -8.90 -11.77 -15.01
CA ARG A 155 -10.01 -12.72 -14.81
C ARG A 155 -9.63 -14.00 -14.05
N TYR A 156 -8.32 -14.27 -13.90
CA TYR A 156 -7.77 -15.47 -13.23
C TYR A 156 -7.39 -15.26 -11.75
N ALA A 157 -7.56 -14.06 -11.20
CA ALA A 157 -7.19 -13.74 -9.82
C ALA A 157 -8.20 -14.31 -8.80
N ARG A 158 -7.87 -15.43 -8.15
CA ARG A 158 -8.75 -16.04 -7.10
C ARG A 158 -8.17 -16.03 -5.68
N ASP A 159 -6.90 -15.66 -5.50
CA ASP A 159 -6.20 -15.63 -4.20
C ASP A 159 -5.32 -14.37 -4.09
N TYR A 160 -5.01 -13.84 -2.90
CA TYR A 160 -4.26 -12.58 -2.75
C TYR A 160 -2.84 -12.64 -3.32
N ARG A 161 -2.18 -13.81 -3.25
CA ARG A 161 -0.89 -14.05 -3.94
C ARG A 161 -1.04 -13.94 -5.45
N THR A 162 -2.22 -14.34 -5.95
CA THR A 162 -2.62 -14.19 -7.34
C THR A 162 -3.16 -12.79 -7.62
N ILE A 163 -3.75 -12.05 -6.66
CA ILE A 163 -4.32 -10.70 -6.85
C ILE A 163 -3.26 -9.64 -6.84
N ALA A 164 -2.28 -9.75 -5.94
CA ALA A 164 -1.03 -9.03 -6.09
C ALA A 164 -0.57 -9.27 -7.53
N LYS A 165 -0.26 -10.52 -7.93
CA LYS A 165 0.16 -10.91 -9.30
C LYS A 165 -0.83 -10.64 -10.45
N ALA A 166 -2.10 -10.33 -10.20
CA ALA A 166 -3.13 -10.15 -11.21
C ALA A 166 -3.61 -8.70 -11.32
N MET A 167 -3.22 -7.83 -10.39
CA MET A 167 -3.14 -6.39 -10.64
C MET A 167 -2.16 -6.07 -11.78
N PHE A 168 -1.30 -7.02 -12.17
CA PHE A 168 -0.24 -6.85 -13.16
C PHE A 168 -0.57 -7.32 -14.59
N SER A 169 -1.65 -8.07 -14.83
CA SER A 169 -1.94 -8.50 -16.20
C SER A 169 -2.80 -7.45 -16.90
N GLU A 170 -2.42 -7.12 -18.14
CA GLU A 170 -3.14 -6.27 -19.10
C GLU A 170 -4.65 -6.24 -18.84
N CYS A 171 -5.21 -5.03 -18.72
CA CYS A 171 -6.66 -4.82 -18.78
C CYS A 171 -7.17 -5.63 -19.98
N CYS A 172 -8.03 -6.62 -19.74
CA CYS A 172 -8.64 -7.38 -20.83
C CYS A 172 -9.37 -6.37 -21.74
N TYR A 173 -8.99 -6.40 -23.03
CA TYR A 173 -9.62 -5.66 -24.12
C TYR A 173 -11.16 -5.78 -24.09
#